data_AF-A0A661M6B2-F1
#
_entry.id   AF-A0A661M6B2-F1
#
_cell.length_a   1.000
_cell.length_b   1.000
_cell.length_c   1.000
_cell.angle_alpha   90.00
_cell.angle_beta   90.00
_cell.angle_gamma   90.00
#
_symmetry.space_group_name_H-M   'P 1'
#
loop_
_entity.id
_entity.type
_entity.pdbx_description
1 polymer ?
#
loop_
_entity_poly.entity_id
_entity_poly.type
_entity_poly.pdbx_seq_one_letter_code
_entity_poly.pdbx_strand_id
1 'polypeptide(L)'
;GSTGDNAYQFASSAFFPLDDTQLAPLAWPSEATYGEVLHVPNVGGAPRNFGFTTEVHYFFVYQGDEVLSFSGDDDLWVFVDGFLCLDVGGLHPSKSGVMSFDPMIQDGSATQRSIVADCKAGLEVDKVYEVAIFHAERHTNASNFSLTLDGFITERSTCDYECGDGVRTRFEFCDDGTAQNTGEYGHCLSDCSALGPHCGDGIVDDGFEECDDGDNLGVYNSCNPDCTVGPRCGDGIRQPSLGEECDAGPDNGAPGSACSETCTVVVQ
;
A
#
# COMPACT_ATOMS: atom_id res chain seq x y z
N GLY A 1 1.40 -6.91 -29.85
CA GLY A 1 0.38 -7.97 -30.01
C GLY A 1 0.65 -9.06 -28.99
N SER A 2 -0.39 -9.72 -28.50
CA SER A 2 -0.21 -10.92 -27.68
C SER A 2 0.20 -12.09 -28.60
N THR A 3 1.24 -12.82 -28.21
CA THR A 3 1.78 -13.98 -28.96
C THR A 3 1.40 -15.32 -28.33
N GLY A 4 0.58 -15.31 -27.28
CA GLY A 4 0.14 -16.46 -26.48
C GLY A 4 -0.51 -16.00 -25.16
N ASP A 5 -0.88 -16.96 -24.31
CA ASP A 5 -1.36 -16.68 -22.94
C ASP A 5 -0.24 -15.99 -22.15
N ASN A 6 -0.49 -14.79 -21.64
CA ASN A 6 0.45 -13.95 -20.87
C ASN A 6 1.78 -13.59 -21.57
N ALA A 7 1.81 -13.67 -22.91
CA ALA A 7 2.94 -13.23 -23.73
C ALA A 7 2.59 -11.96 -24.53
N TYR A 8 3.32 -10.87 -24.30
CA TYR A 8 3.16 -9.60 -25.01
C TYR A 8 4.41 -9.26 -25.80
N GLN A 9 4.25 -8.98 -27.10
CA GLN A 9 5.34 -8.54 -27.97
C GLN A 9 5.04 -7.19 -28.61
N PHE A 10 6.03 -6.30 -28.58
CA PHE A 10 6.11 -5.14 -29.45
C PHE A 10 7.41 -5.21 -30.25
N ALA A 11 7.35 -4.87 -31.53
CA ALA A 11 8.51 -4.86 -32.41
C ALA A 11 8.32 -3.80 -33.50
N SER A 12 9.29 -2.90 -33.63
CA SER A 12 9.34 -1.90 -34.68
C SER A 12 10.78 -1.66 -35.09
N SER A 13 11.05 -1.70 -36.40
CA SER A 13 12.31 -1.25 -36.99
C SER A 13 12.29 0.24 -37.40
N ALA A 14 11.25 0.96 -36.96
CA ALA A 14 11.05 2.38 -37.22
C ALA A 14 10.30 3.00 -36.02
N PHE A 15 10.90 2.92 -34.84
CA PHE A 15 10.28 3.37 -33.60
C PHE A 15 10.49 4.88 -33.37
N PHE A 16 9.59 5.70 -33.89
CA PHE A 16 9.63 7.16 -33.75
C PHE A 16 8.36 7.68 -33.06
N PRO A 17 8.16 7.38 -31.76
CA PRO A 17 6.91 7.74 -31.07
C PRO A 17 6.67 9.24 -31.00
N LEU A 18 7.72 10.07 -31.05
CA LEU A 18 7.62 11.53 -30.93
C LEU A 18 7.38 12.25 -32.28
N ASP A 19 7.40 11.53 -33.40
CA ASP A 19 7.12 12.10 -34.73
C ASP A 19 5.63 12.39 -34.94
N ASP A 20 4.75 11.75 -34.17
CA ASP A 20 3.31 11.92 -34.31
C ASP A 20 2.84 13.22 -33.64
N THR A 21 2.58 14.24 -34.46
CA THR A 21 2.10 15.55 -34.00
C THR A 21 0.73 15.50 -33.32
N GLN A 22 -0.03 14.40 -33.46
CA GLN A 22 -1.29 14.21 -32.74
C GLN A 22 -1.08 13.99 -31.24
N LEU A 23 0.13 13.61 -30.81
CA LEU A 23 0.48 13.43 -29.41
C LEU A 23 0.81 14.76 -28.70
N ALA A 24 0.64 15.92 -29.34
CA ALA A 24 0.85 17.22 -28.71
C ALA A 24 0.04 17.35 -27.39
N PRO A 25 0.64 17.89 -26.30
CA PRO A 25 1.95 18.53 -26.23
C PRO A 25 3.13 17.58 -25.95
N LEU A 26 2.91 16.25 -25.94
CA LEU A 26 3.93 15.23 -25.67
C LEU A 26 4.78 14.88 -26.91
N ALA A 27 4.30 15.21 -28.11
CA ALA A 27 5.05 15.11 -29.35
C ALA A 27 6.24 16.10 -29.36
N TRP A 28 7.24 15.83 -30.20
CA TRP A 28 8.34 16.78 -30.40
C TRP A 28 7.81 18.10 -30.99
N PRO A 29 8.21 19.28 -30.45
CA PRO A 29 7.69 20.55 -30.92
C PRO A 29 8.07 20.80 -32.38
N SER A 30 7.13 21.38 -33.13
CA SER A 30 7.34 21.74 -34.54
C SER A 30 8.30 22.93 -34.73
N GLU A 31 8.65 23.62 -33.66
CA GLU A 31 9.52 24.79 -33.63
C GLU A 31 10.75 24.52 -32.75
N ALA A 32 11.91 24.96 -33.20
CA ALA A 32 13.17 24.69 -32.51
C ALA A 32 13.21 25.46 -31.19
N THR A 33 13.42 24.76 -30.08
CA THR A 33 13.71 25.39 -28.79
C THR A 33 15.22 25.38 -28.54
N TYR A 34 15.78 26.48 -28.04
CA TYR A 34 17.11 26.54 -27.41
C TYR A 34 18.26 25.79 -28.12
N GLY A 35 18.52 26.06 -29.41
CA GLY A 35 19.68 25.51 -30.11
C GLY A 35 19.59 24.03 -30.45
N GLU A 36 18.41 23.42 -30.27
CA GLU A 36 18.14 22.06 -30.71
C GLU A 36 18.06 21.98 -32.24
N VAL A 37 18.65 20.92 -32.80
CA VAL A 37 18.38 20.55 -34.18
C VAL A 37 17.01 19.86 -34.16
N LEU A 38 16.01 20.46 -34.82
CA LEU A 38 14.64 19.94 -34.86
C LEU A 38 14.56 18.46 -35.23
N HIS A 39 15.47 17.99 -36.08
CA HIS A 39 15.58 16.60 -36.50
C HIS A 39 17.03 16.30 -36.89
N VAL A 40 17.53 15.11 -36.57
CA VAL A 40 18.85 14.70 -37.06
C VAL A 40 18.72 14.28 -38.53
N PRO A 41 19.60 14.73 -39.45
CA PRO A 41 19.55 14.29 -40.84
C PRO A 41 19.74 12.77 -40.93
N ASN A 42 18.67 12.07 -41.30
CA ASN A 42 18.77 10.64 -41.61
C ASN A 42 19.45 10.50 -42.98
N VAL A 43 20.55 9.75 -43.05
CA VAL A 43 21.30 9.53 -44.30
C VAL A 43 20.41 8.76 -45.29
N GLY A 44 19.74 9.49 -46.19
CA GLY A 44 18.85 8.94 -47.21
C GLY A 44 17.35 8.96 -46.89
N GLY A 45 16.91 9.61 -45.81
CA GLY A 45 15.51 9.64 -45.38
C GLY A 45 15.00 11.01 -44.93
N ALA A 46 13.70 11.07 -44.56
CA ALA A 46 13.14 12.24 -43.90
C ALA A 46 13.88 12.48 -42.56
N PRO A 47 14.13 13.74 -42.16
CA PRO A 47 14.65 14.04 -40.84
C PRO A 47 13.75 13.44 -39.75
N ARG A 48 14.34 12.85 -38.71
CA ARG A 48 13.60 12.19 -37.59
C ARG A 48 14.10 12.70 -36.25
N ASN A 49 13.25 12.54 -35.23
CA ASN A 49 13.71 12.64 -33.86
C ASN A 49 14.28 11.29 -33.41
N PHE A 50 15.57 11.29 -33.07
CA PHE A 50 16.23 10.13 -32.50
C PHE A 50 16.60 10.33 -31.02
N GLY A 51 16.62 11.55 -30.51
CA GLY A 51 17.01 11.78 -29.12
C GLY A 51 15.79 11.64 -28.21
N PHE A 52 15.50 10.45 -27.70
CA PHE A 52 14.40 10.27 -26.77
C PHE A 52 14.64 9.15 -25.76
N THR A 53 13.90 9.22 -24.66
CA THR A 53 13.88 8.17 -23.65
C THR A 53 12.46 7.63 -23.50
N THR A 54 12.33 6.41 -23.05
CA THR A 54 11.06 5.79 -22.71
C THR A 54 11.19 5.10 -21.37
N GLU A 55 10.17 5.27 -20.54
CA GLU A 55 10.07 4.66 -19.22
C GLU A 55 8.72 3.94 -19.14
N VAL A 56 8.75 2.66 -18.78
CA VAL A 56 7.54 1.83 -18.64
C VAL A 56 7.58 1.13 -17.31
N HIS A 57 6.50 1.28 -16.55
CA HIS A 57 6.29 0.61 -15.28
C HIS A 57 5.14 -0.38 -15.41
N TYR A 58 5.33 -1.56 -14.85
CA TYR A 58 4.35 -2.62 -14.92
C TYR A 58 4.42 -3.50 -13.68
N PHE A 59 3.29 -3.99 -13.19
CA PHE A 59 3.23 -4.90 -12.04
C PHE A 59 2.87 -6.31 -12.51
N PHE A 60 3.53 -7.31 -11.95
CA PHE A 60 3.28 -8.72 -12.26
C PHE A 60 3.40 -9.60 -11.01
N VAL A 61 2.72 -10.74 -11.04
CA VAL A 61 2.91 -11.80 -10.03
C VAL A 61 4.11 -12.63 -10.44
N TYR A 62 5.09 -12.77 -9.56
CA TYR A 62 6.26 -13.60 -9.80
C TYR A 62 5.95 -15.08 -9.60
N GLN A 63 6.14 -15.87 -10.65
CA GLN A 63 5.96 -17.32 -10.74
C GLN A 63 7.30 -18.04 -10.95
N GLY A 64 8.35 -17.31 -11.34
CA GLY A 64 9.70 -17.85 -11.47
C GLY A 64 10.02 -18.38 -12.88
N ASP A 65 9.15 -18.13 -13.84
CA ASP A 65 9.30 -18.48 -15.25
C ASP A 65 9.23 -17.27 -16.19
N GLU A 66 9.22 -16.04 -15.65
CA GLU A 66 9.12 -14.84 -16.47
C GLU A 66 10.36 -14.61 -17.31
N VAL A 67 10.12 -14.24 -18.57
CA VAL A 67 11.17 -13.98 -19.55
C VAL A 67 10.90 -12.64 -20.22
N LEU A 68 11.83 -11.72 -20.09
CA LEU A 68 11.85 -10.47 -20.83
C LEU A 68 12.96 -10.52 -21.87
N SER A 69 12.61 -10.33 -23.14
CA SER A 69 13.58 -10.21 -24.24
C SER A 69 13.50 -8.83 -24.88
N PHE A 70 14.65 -8.19 -25.05
CA PHE A 70 14.78 -6.93 -25.74
C PHE A 70 15.73 -7.04 -26.93
N SER A 71 15.46 -6.26 -27.97
CA SER A 71 16.43 -5.96 -29.02
C SER A 71 16.25 -4.53 -29.51
N GLY A 72 17.34 -3.76 -29.53
CA GLY A 72 17.30 -2.39 -30.00
C GLY A 72 18.67 -1.71 -30.02
N ASP A 73 18.68 -0.50 -30.55
CA ASP A 73 19.73 0.51 -30.47
C ASP A 73 19.10 1.75 -29.81
N ASP A 74 19.61 2.33 -28.73
CA ASP A 74 20.90 2.10 -28.08
C ASP A 74 20.76 1.43 -26.70
N ASP A 75 20.30 2.13 -25.67
CA ASP A 75 20.45 1.63 -24.29
C ASP A 75 19.13 1.11 -23.70
N LEU A 76 19.20 -0.01 -22.96
CA LEU A 76 18.09 -0.50 -22.15
C LEU A 76 18.55 -0.99 -20.77
N TRP A 77 17.80 -0.60 -19.75
CA TRP A 77 17.88 -1.15 -18.40
C TRP A 77 16.52 -1.65 -17.93
N VAL A 78 16.49 -2.82 -17.31
CA VAL A 78 15.30 -3.35 -16.65
C VAL A 78 15.60 -3.53 -15.18
N PHE A 79 14.69 -3.05 -14.34
CA PHE A 79 14.72 -3.24 -12.90
C PHE A 79 13.49 -4.01 -12.46
N VAL A 80 13.65 -4.94 -11.52
CA VAL A 80 12.54 -5.58 -10.81
C VAL A 80 12.69 -5.27 -9.33
N ASP A 81 11.66 -4.66 -8.74
CA ASP A 81 11.68 -4.20 -7.34
C ASP A 81 12.89 -3.32 -6.99
N GLY A 82 13.33 -2.51 -7.96
CA GLY A 82 14.51 -1.63 -7.82
C GLY A 82 15.87 -2.30 -8.02
N PHE A 83 15.94 -3.63 -8.22
CA PHE A 83 17.18 -4.34 -8.54
C PHE A 83 17.38 -4.42 -10.05
N LEU A 84 18.61 -4.20 -10.54
CA LEU A 84 18.94 -4.32 -11.96
C LEU A 84 18.86 -5.79 -12.40
N CYS A 85 18.08 -6.08 -13.45
CA CYS A 85 17.85 -7.43 -13.96
C CYS A 85 18.22 -7.58 -15.45
N LEU A 86 18.30 -6.48 -16.22
CA LEU A 86 18.83 -6.46 -17.59
C LEU A 86 19.65 -5.20 -17.82
N ASP A 87 20.87 -5.37 -18.34
CA ASP A 87 21.73 -4.27 -18.76
C ASP A 87 22.17 -4.45 -20.22
N VAL A 88 21.50 -3.73 -21.11
CA VAL A 88 21.87 -3.55 -22.50
C VAL A 88 22.32 -2.10 -22.71
N GLY A 89 22.96 -1.49 -21.71
CA GLY A 89 23.53 -0.16 -21.84
C GLY A 89 24.86 -0.14 -22.62
N GLY A 90 25.22 1.06 -23.07
CA GLY A 90 26.48 1.37 -23.74
C GLY A 90 26.32 1.62 -25.24
N LEU A 91 27.37 2.16 -25.85
CA LEU A 91 27.37 2.43 -27.30
C LEU A 91 27.52 1.12 -28.08
N HIS A 92 26.48 0.71 -28.80
CA HIS A 92 26.50 -0.47 -29.65
C HIS A 92 25.50 -0.37 -30.82
N PRO A 93 25.71 -1.09 -31.93
CA PRO A 93 24.64 -1.37 -32.89
C PRO A 93 23.49 -2.14 -32.24
N SER A 94 22.38 -2.37 -32.96
CA SER A 94 21.26 -3.17 -32.44
C SER A 94 21.75 -4.45 -31.74
N LYS A 95 21.44 -4.54 -30.45
CA LYS A 95 21.89 -5.59 -29.55
C LYS A 95 20.67 -6.19 -28.87
N SER A 96 20.69 -7.50 -28.72
CA SER A 96 19.65 -8.22 -27.98
C SER A 96 20.13 -8.53 -26.56
N GLY A 97 19.21 -8.44 -25.62
CA GLY A 97 19.40 -8.83 -24.23
C GLY A 97 18.18 -9.59 -23.75
N VAL A 98 18.39 -10.51 -22.81
CA VAL A 98 17.34 -11.29 -22.19
C VAL A 98 17.56 -11.27 -20.68
N MET A 99 16.45 -11.15 -19.96
CA MET A 99 16.33 -11.41 -18.54
C MET A 99 15.37 -12.58 -18.40
N SER A 100 15.87 -13.71 -17.92
CA SER A 100 15.07 -14.91 -17.73
C SER A 100 15.13 -15.41 -16.29
N PHE A 101 13.98 -15.51 -15.64
CA PHE A 101 13.87 -16.20 -14.36
C PHE A 101 13.61 -17.70 -14.52
N ASP A 102 13.21 -18.14 -15.71
CA ASP A 102 13.04 -19.54 -16.08
C ASP A 102 14.39 -20.30 -16.01
N PRO A 103 14.52 -21.32 -15.14
CA PRO A 103 15.76 -22.10 -15.01
C PRO A 103 16.14 -22.88 -16.29
N MET A 104 15.20 -23.11 -17.20
CA MET A 104 15.43 -23.83 -18.47
C MET A 104 16.05 -22.94 -19.55
N ILE A 105 15.97 -21.62 -19.41
CA ILE A 105 16.52 -20.67 -20.38
C ILE A 105 17.86 -20.15 -19.85
N GLN A 106 18.93 -20.45 -20.59
CA GLN A 106 20.25 -19.90 -20.33
C GLN A 106 20.47 -18.71 -21.26
N ASP A 107 20.42 -17.50 -20.73
CA ASP A 107 20.57 -16.28 -21.50
C ASP A 107 21.95 -15.61 -21.33
N GLY A 108 22.24 -14.71 -22.27
CA GLY A 108 23.25 -13.66 -22.13
C GLY A 108 24.71 -14.09 -21.89
N SER A 109 25.50 -13.11 -21.44
CA SER A 109 26.88 -13.29 -20.99
C SER A 109 26.92 -13.79 -19.53
N ALA A 110 28.08 -14.26 -19.06
CA ALA A 110 28.24 -14.62 -17.65
C ALA A 110 27.92 -13.44 -16.70
N THR A 111 28.23 -12.21 -17.12
CA THR A 111 27.87 -10.99 -16.39
C THR A 111 26.36 -10.81 -16.33
N GLN A 112 25.65 -10.95 -17.46
CA GLN A 112 24.19 -10.81 -17.50
C GLN A 112 23.51 -11.87 -16.62
N ARG A 113 23.99 -13.11 -16.63
CA ARG A 113 23.46 -14.16 -15.73
C ARG A 113 23.69 -13.85 -14.25
N SER A 114 24.82 -13.23 -13.90
CA SER A 114 25.06 -12.79 -12.52
C SER A 114 24.07 -11.70 -12.09
N ILE A 115 23.80 -10.73 -12.97
CA ILE A 115 22.82 -9.67 -12.74
C ILE A 115 21.42 -10.27 -12.49
N VAL A 116 20.99 -11.20 -13.35
CA VAL A 116 19.70 -11.89 -13.19
C VAL A 116 19.65 -12.70 -11.90
N ALA A 117 20.74 -13.39 -11.54
CA ALA A 117 20.81 -14.16 -10.29
C ALA A 117 20.71 -13.27 -9.05
N ASP A 118 21.39 -12.13 -9.03
CA ASP A 118 21.36 -11.17 -7.93
C ASP A 118 19.97 -10.52 -7.81
N CYS A 119 19.34 -10.16 -8.93
CA CYS A 119 17.96 -9.67 -8.98
C CYS A 119 16.96 -10.72 -8.46
N LYS A 120 17.07 -11.98 -8.93
CA LYS A 120 16.18 -13.09 -8.53
C LYS A 120 16.27 -13.41 -7.04
N ALA A 121 17.40 -13.14 -6.38
CA ALA A 121 17.59 -13.45 -4.96
C ALA A 121 16.63 -12.69 -4.03
N GLY A 122 16.05 -11.58 -4.48
CA GLY A 122 15.05 -10.80 -3.74
C GLY A 122 13.59 -11.19 -4.00
N LEU A 123 13.34 -12.17 -4.87
CA LEU A 123 11.99 -12.50 -5.33
C LEU A 123 11.45 -13.79 -4.69
N GLU A 124 10.21 -13.74 -4.26
CA GLU A 124 9.45 -14.86 -3.71
C GLU A 124 8.25 -15.16 -4.60
N VAL A 125 8.02 -16.44 -4.88
CA VAL A 125 6.89 -16.90 -5.72
C VAL A 125 5.56 -16.46 -5.09
N ASP A 126 4.59 -16.14 -5.93
CA ASP A 126 3.25 -15.64 -5.58
C ASP A 126 3.22 -14.26 -4.91
N LYS A 127 4.29 -13.47 -5.07
CA LYS A 127 4.32 -12.05 -4.69
C LYS A 127 4.23 -11.14 -5.92
N VAL A 128 3.74 -9.94 -5.69
CA VAL A 128 3.61 -8.90 -6.72
C VAL A 128 4.85 -8.01 -6.71
N TYR A 129 5.46 -7.84 -7.87
CA TYR A 129 6.62 -6.95 -8.05
C TYR A 129 6.40 -5.98 -9.19
N GLU A 130 7.08 -4.84 -9.10
CA GLU A 130 7.17 -3.87 -10.19
C GLU A 130 8.34 -4.24 -11.10
N VAL A 131 8.12 -4.21 -12.42
CA VAL A 131 9.16 -4.12 -13.44
C VAL A 131 9.18 -2.70 -14.01
N ALA A 132 10.34 -2.05 -13.92
CA ALA A 132 10.60 -0.73 -14.49
C ALA A 132 11.61 -0.87 -15.64
N ILE A 133 11.24 -0.40 -16.82
CA ILE A 133 12.02 -0.50 -18.05
C ILE A 133 12.41 0.91 -18.49
N PHE A 134 13.70 1.16 -18.59
CA PHE A 134 14.27 2.41 -19.08
C PHE A 134 14.95 2.16 -20.41
N HIS A 135 14.60 2.96 -21.40
CA HIS A 135 15.17 2.92 -22.74
C HIS A 135 15.67 4.31 -23.14
N ALA A 136 16.82 4.37 -23.80
CA ALA A 136 17.33 5.59 -24.42
C ALA A 136 17.73 5.33 -25.88
N GLU A 137 17.06 6.02 -26.80
CA GLU A 137 17.46 6.11 -28.20
C GLU A 137 18.43 7.28 -28.36
N ARG A 138 19.60 7.02 -28.94
CA ARG A 138 20.63 8.03 -29.21
C ARG A 138 21.25 7.87 -30.60
N HIS A 139 20.79 6.92 -31.39
CA HIS A 139 21.36 6.60 -32.69
C HIS A 139 20.88 7.60 -33.74
N THR A 140 21.69 7.98 -34.73
CA THR A 140 21.35 9.14 -35.59
C THR A 140 20.76 8.80 -36.97
N ASN A 141 20.55 7.52 -37.30
CA ASN A 141 20.06 7.11 -38.62
C ASN A 141 19.11 5.88 -38.64
N ALA A 142 18.87 5.24 -37.50
CA ALA A 142 17.97 4.10 -37.35
C ALA A 142 17.38 4.11 -35.94
N SER A 143 16.19 3.52 -35.75
CA SER A 143 15.61 3.29 -34.43
C SER A 143 14.85 1.98 -34.42
N ASN A 144 15.41 0.99 -33.72
CA ASN A 144 14.86 -0.35 -33.60
C ASN A 144 14.48 -0.60 -32.14
N PHE A 145 13.25 -1.03 -31.93
CA PHE A 145 12.76 -1.36 -30.60
C PHE A 145 11.91 -2.62 -30.67
N SER A 146 12.38 -3.69 -30.03
CA SER A 146 11.60 -4.89 -29.80
C SER A 146 11.65 -5.29 -28.33
N LEU A 147 10.48 -5.51 -27.75
CA LEU A 147 10.29 -5.95 -26.38
C LEU A 147 9.31 -7.11 -26.37
N THR A 148 9.67 -8.20 -25.71
CA THR A 148 8.79 -9.34 -25.44
C THR A 148 8.76 -9.58 -23.94
N LEU A 149 7.56 -9.70 -23.38
CA LEU A 149 7.27 -10.09 -22.01
C LEU A 149 6.54 -11.43 -22.07
N ASP A 150 7.11 -12.48 -21.50
CA ASP A 150 6.54 -13.83 -21.45
C ASP A 150 6.41 -14.26 -19.98
N GLY A 151 5.28 -14.87 -19.63
CA GLY A 151 4.97 -15.26 -18.24
C GLY A 151 4.53 -14.11 -17.31
N PHE A 152 4.46 -12.87 -17.79
CA PHE A 152 4.08 -11.72 -16.96
C PHE A 152 2.57 -11.70 -16.71
N ILE A 153 2.13 -12.31 -15.60
CA ILE A 153 0.72 -12.35 -15.20
C ILE A 153 0.31 -11.03 -14.55
N THR A 154 -0.69 -10.36 -15.11
CA THR A 154 -1.32 -9.19 -14.48
C THR A 154 -2.42 -9.60 -13.53
N GLU A 155 -2.05 -9.87 -12.28
CA GLU A 155 -3.01 -9.80 -11.20
C GLU A 155 -2.78 -8.49 -10.45
N ARG A 156 -3.84 -7.69 -10.34
CA ARG A 156 -3.81 -6.49 -9.50
C ARG A 156 -4.29 -6.91 -8.12
N SER A 157 -3.45 -6.71 -7.11
CA SER A 157 -3.94 -6.71 -5.74
C SER A 157 -4.91 -5.53 -5.59
N THR A 158 -6.17 -5.83 -5.31
CA THR A 158 -7.11 -4.84 -4.81
C THR A 158 -6.92 -4.74 -3.31
N CYS A 159 -6.70 -3.54 -2.78
CA CYS A 159 -6.87 -3.30 -1.35
C CYS A 159 -8.37 -3.32 -1.04
N ASP A 160 -8.94 -4.51 -1.05
CA ASP A 160 -10.27 -4.77 -0.51
C ASP A 160 -10.16 -5.01 1.00
N TYR A 161 -11.28 -5.00 1.70
CA TYR A 161 -11.34 -5.31 3.13
C TYR A 161 -11.79 -6.76 3.31
N GLU A 162 -11.12 -7.48 4.20
CA GLU A 162 -11.43 -8.87 4.54
C GLU A 162 -11.66 -8.97 6.05
N CYS A 163 -12.91 -8.78 6.47
CA CYS A 163 -13.25 -8.88 7.88
C CYS A 163 -12.90 -10.26 8.45
N GLY A 164 -12.08 -10.26 9.50
CA GLY A 164 -11.60 -11.43 10.21
C GLY A 164 -10.18 -11.86 9.85
N ASP A 165 -9.44 -11.08 9.07
CA ASP A 165 -8.02 -11.34 8.78
C ASP A 165 -7.07 -10.83 9.88
N GLY A 166 -7.62 -10.12 10.88
CA GLY A 166 -6.86 -9.54 11.99
C GLY A 166 -6.12 -8.26 11.63
N VAL A 167 -6.40 -7.65 10.47
CA VAL A 167 -5.82 -6.41 9.98
C VAL A 167 -6.94 -5.39 9.75
N ARG A 168 -7.13 -4.51 10.73
CA ARG A 168 -8.12 -3.43 10.60
C ARG A 168 -7.76 -2.45 9.48
N THR A 169 -8.55 -2.48 8.41
CA THR A 169 -8.44 -1.53 7.29
C THR A 169 -9.32 -0.29 7.51
N ARG A 170 -9.31 0.65 6.55
CA ARG A 170 -10.16 1.86 6.62
C ARG A 170 -11.66 1.60 6.47
N PHE A 171 -12.03 0.39 6.05
CA PHE A 171 -13.42 0.02 5.79
C PHE A 171 -14.02 -0.83 6.91
N GLU A 172 -13.21 -1.22 7.89
CA GLU A 172 -13.64 -1.95 9.09
C GLU A 172 -13.63 -1.06 10.31
N PHE A 173 -14.66 -1.21 11.16
CA PHE A 173 -14.67 -0.50 12.43
C PHE A 173 -13.62 -1.07 13.38
N CYS A 174 -13.46 -2.39 13.39
CA CYS A 174 -12.46 -3.14 14.15
C CYS A 174 -12.26 -4.52 13.47
N ASP A 175 -11.19 -5.24 13.83
CA ASP A 175 -10.96 -6.62 13.35
C ASP A 175 -10.12 -7.37 14.37
N ASP A 176 -10.76 -8.25 15.14
CA ASP A 176 -10.10 -9.10 16.14
C ASP A 176 -9.64 -10.45 15.55
N GLY A 177 -9.83 -10.64 14.25
CA GLY A 177 -9.64 -11.91 13.55
C GLY A 177 -10.88 -12.81 13.61
N THR A 178 -10.94 -13.77 12.68
CA THR A 178 -12.12 -14.64 12.45
C THR A 178 -12.59 -15.37 13.72
N ALA A 179 -11.66 -15.75 14.59
CA ALA A 179 -11.99 -16.47 15.83
C ALA A 179 -12.61 -15.58 16.91
N GLN A 180 -12.30 -14.27 16.89
CA GLN A 180 -12.65 -13.34 17.97
C GLN A 180 -13.67 -12.28 17.55
N ASN A 181 -14.01 -12.16 16.26
CA ASN A 181 -15.17 -11.38 15.77
C ASN A 181 -16.50 -12.04 16.14
N THR A 182 -16.73 -12.23 17.44
CA THR A 182 -17.85 -12.97 18.02
C THR A 182 -19.07 -12.08 18.27
N GLY A 183 -18.87 -10.76 18.30
CA GLY A 183 -19.85 -9.78 18.76
C GLY A 183 -20.14 -9.84 20.26
N GLU A 184 -19.35 -10.60 21.03
CA GLU A 184 -19.43 -10.63 22.50
C GLU A 184 -18.83 -9.36 23.11
N TYR A 185 -18.89 -9.26 24.44
CA TYR A 185 -18.45 -8.09 25.17
C TYR A 185 -16.98 -7.74 24.86
N GLY A 186 -16.74 -6.53 24.35
CA GLY A 186 -15.43 -6.03 23.94
C GLY A 186 -14.87 -6.61 22.63
N HIS A 187 -15.68 -7.35 21.87
CA HIS A 187 -15.27 -8.00 20.62
C HIS A 187 -16.01 -7.46 19.40
N CYS A 188 -15.34 -7.44 18.25
CA CYS A 188 -15.95 -7.02 16.99
C CYS A 188 -17.18 -7.85 16.61
N LEU A 189 -18.17 -7.23 15.99
CA LEU A 189 -19.23 -7.95 15.28
C LEU A 189 -18.62 -8.83 14.18
N SER A 190 -19.32 -9.92 13.83
CA SER A 190 -18.84 -10.89 12.82
C SER A 190 -18.63 -10.29 11.43
N ASP A 191 -19.19 -9.11 11.16
CA ASP A 191 -19.05 -8.35 9.91
C ASP A 191 -18.15 -7.11 10.05
N CYS A 192 -17.47 -6.94 11.19
CA CYS A 192 -16.56 -5.84 11.48
C CYS A 192 -17.19 -4.45 11.38
N SER A 193 -18.54 -4.37 11.37
CA SER A 193 -19.27 -3.11 11.17
C SER A 193 -19.27 -2.23 12.42
N ALA A 194 -19.10 -2.83 13.59
CA ALA A 194 -19.00 -2.17 14.89
C ALA A 194 -18.32 -3.10 15.92
N LEU A 195 -18.00 -2.53 17.09
CA LEU A 195 -17.73 -3.32 18.29
C LEU A 195 -19.06 -3.85 18.85
N GLY A 196 -19.05 -5.03 19.47
CA GLY A 196 -20.15 -5.55 20.27
C GLY A 196 -20.39 -4.71 21.54
N PRO A 197 -21.18 -5.20 22.50
CA PRO A 197 -21.41 -4.50 23.76
C PRO A 197 -20.07 -4.21 24.46
N HIS A 198 -19.87 -3.03 25.00
CA HIS A 198 -18.58 -2.64 25.59
C HIS A 198 -18.67 -1.41 26.47
N CYS A 199 -17.72 -1.32 27.41
CA CYS A 199 -17.58 -0.16 28.27
C CYS A 199 -17.35 1.12 27.47
N GLY A 200 -18.28 2.07 27.58
CA GLY A 200 -18.28 3.35 26.87
C GLY A 200 -19.32 3.45 25.76
N ASP A 201 -20.18 2.44 25.59
CA ASP A 201 -21.29 2.52 24.63
C ASP A 201 -22.55 3.18 25.24
N GLY A 202 -22.51 3.46 26.56
CA GLY A 202 -23.58 4.13 27.30
C GLY A 202 -24.75 3.20 27.65
N ILE A 203 -24.56 1.88 27.51
CA ILE A 203 -25.51 0.84 27.88
C ILE A 203 -24.86 -0.02 28.95
N VAL A 204 -25.51 -0.14 30.11
CA VAL A 204 -25.01 -1.01 31.18
C VAL A 204 -25.25 -2.47 30.82
N ASP A 205 -24.18 -3.22 30.57
CA ASP A 205 -24.24 -4.66 30.28
C ASP A 205 -24.15 -5.53 31.55
N ASP A 206 -25.28 -6.17 31.89
CA ASP A 206 -25.40 -7.02 33.07
C ASP A 206 -24.32 -8.11 33.14
N GLY A 207 -23.54 -8.10 34.22
CA GLY A 207 -22.49 -9.09 34.49
C GLY A 207 -21.11 -8.72 33.95
N PHE A 208 -21.00 -7.64 33.17
CA PHE A 208 -19.74 -7.06 32.73
C PHE A 208 -19.48 -5.70 33.36
N GLU A 209 -20.53 -4.90 33.56
CA GLU A 209 -20.43 -3.50 33.98
C GLU A 209 -21.25 -3.22 35.23
N GLU A 210 -20.74 -2.33 36.09
CA GLU A 210 -21.50 -1.81 37.24
C GLU A 210 -22.23 -0.51 36.88
N CYS A 211 -21.68 0.25 35.93
CA CYS A 211 -22.30 1.42 35.33
C CYS A 211 -21.62 1.78 34.00
N ASP A 212 -22.33 2.50 33.14
CA ASP A 212 -21.79 3.09 31.91
C ASP A 212 -22.58 4.37 31.61
N ASP A 213 -21.89 5.51 31.57
CA ASP A 213 -22.47 6.80 31.19
C ASP A 213 -22.01 7.29 29.80
N GLY A 214 -21.32 6.43 29.05
CA GLY A 214 -20.77 6.64 27.72
C GLY A 214 -19.44 7.40 27.73
N ASP A 215 -19.27 8.36 28.64
CA ASP A 215 -18.05 9.16 28.74
C ASP A 215 -16.99 8.47 29.62
N ASN A 216 -17.42 7.80 30.69
CA ASN A 216 -16.61 6.98 31.60
C ASN A 216 -15.31 7.65 32.07
N LEU A 217 -15.38 8.94 32.42
CA LEU A 217 -14.21 9.77 32.72
C LEU A 217 -13.71 9.64 34.18
N GLY A 218 -14.40 8.90 35.04
CA GLY A 218 -14.06 8.74 36.47
C GLY A 218 -14.16 10.03 37.28
N VAL A 219 -14.97 10.99 36.81
CA VAL A 219 -15.27 12.22 37.56
C VAL A 219 -16.35 11.96 38.62
N TYR A 220 -16.57 12.94 39.49
CA TYR A 220 -17.50 12.82 40.60
C TYR A 220 -18.95 12.54 40.11
N ASN A 221 -19.59 11.50 40.66
CA ASN A 221 -20.88 10.96 40.23
C ASN A 221 -20.93 10.48 38.76
N SER A 222 -19.82 9.97 38.23
CA SER A 222 -19.73 9.33 36.90
C SER A 222 -19.14 7.93 36.99
N CYS A 223 -19.09 7.24 35.87
CA CYS A 223 -18.44 5.94 35.74
C CYS A 223 -16.93 6.07 35.49
N ASN A 224 -16.16 5.10 36.00
CA ASN A 224 -14.73 5.00 35.71
C ASN A 224 -14.49 4.46 34.29
N PRO A 225 -13.28 4.63 33.72
CA PRO A 225 -12.93 4.09 32.39
C PRO A 225 -13.02 2.57 32.25
N ASP A 226 -13.16 1.85 33.37
CA ASP A 226 -13.35 0.40 33.42
C ASP A 226 -14.80 -0.01 33.76
N CYS A 227 -15.75 0.91 33.63
CA CYS A 227 -17.18 0.72 33.91
C CYS A 227 -17.50 0.23 35.33
N THR A 228 -16.59 0.52 36.25
CA THR A 228 -16.87 0.50 37.69
C THR A 228 -17.44 1.84 38.14
N VAL A 229 -18.14 1.84 39.26
CA VAL A 229 -18.71 3.08 39.79
C VAL A 229 -17.59 4.03 40.25
N GLY A 230 -17.59 5.25 39.71
CA GLY A 230 -16.62 6.28 40.06
C GLY A 230 -16.87 6.95 41.43
N PRO A 231 -16.01 7.91 41.82
CA PRO A 231 -16.09 8.58 43.11
C PRO A 231 -17.43 9.29 43.29
N ARG A 232 -18.08 9.10 44.43
CA ARG A 232 -19.43 9.60 44.69
C ARG A 232 -19.76 9.64 46.16
N CYS A 233 -20.72 10.48 46.50
CA CYS A 233 -21.26 10.50 47.84
C CYS A 233 -21.85 9.13 48.26
N GLY A 234 -21.39 8.61 49.39
CA GLY A 234 -21.79 7.33 49.98
C GLY A 234 -20.90 6.16 49.59
N ASP A 235 -19.74 6.40 48.95
CA ASP A 235 -18.76 5.37 48.62
C ASP A 235 -17.84 4.97 49.79
N GLY A 236 -17.98 5.64 50.94
CA GLY A 236 -17.19 5.42 52.15
C GLY A 236 -15.86 6.15 52.16
N ILE A 237 -15.56 6.95 51.13
CA ILE A 237 -14.34 7.72 50.98
C ILE A 237 -14.69 9.20 50.93
N ARG A 238 -14.23 9.95 51.92
CA ARG A 238 -14.43 11.39 51.93
C ARG A 238 -13.57 12.06 50.85
N GLN A 239 -14.19 12.76 49.90
CA GLN A 239 -13.59 13.54 48.80
C GLN A 239 -13.76 15.08 48.95
N PRO A 240 -12.95 15.77 49.77
CA PRO A 240 -13.17 17.19 50.06
C PRO A 240 -12.91 18.10 48.86
N SER A 241 -12.01 17.70 47.96
CA SER A 241 -11.70 18.42 46.73
C SER A 241 -12.84 18.39 45.71
N LEU A 242 -13.80 17.47 45.87
CA LEU A 242 -14.97 17.31 44.99
C LEU A 242 -16.27 17.79 45.66
N GLY A 243 -16.18 18.39 46.85
CA GLY A 243 -17.31 19.03 47.52
C GLY A 243 -17.94 18.24 48.67
N GLU A 244 -17.41 17.08 49.03
CA GLU A 244 -17.90 16.33 50.18
C GLU A 244 -17.42 16.91 51.51
N GLU A 245 -18.35 17.13 52.43
CA GLU A 245 -18.05 17.54 53.80
C GLU A 245 -17.89 16.33 54.73
N CYS A 246 -18.52 15.21 54.40
CA CYS A 246 -18.51 13.94 55.12
C CYS A 246 -18.79 12.81 54.14
N ASP A 247 -18.44 11.57 54.52
CA ASP A 247 -18.91 10.37 53.84
C ASP A 247 -19.02 9.25 54.87
N ALA A 248 -20.25 8.82 55.17
CA ALA A 248 -20.54 7.70 56.07
C ALA A 248 -20.85 6.41 55.29
N GLY A 249 -20.48 6.36 54.00
CA GLY A 249 -20.78 5.25 53.12
C GLY A 249 -22.28 4.99 53.01
N PRO A 250 -22.71 3.72 53.11
CA PRO A 250 -24.13 3.35 53.11
C PRO A 250 -24.98 3.99 54.22
N ASP A 251 -24.36 4.53 55.29
CA ASP A 251 -25.07 5.18 56.40
C ASP A 251 -25.37 6.67 56.16
N ASN A 252 -25.08 7.21 54.97
CA ASN A 252 -25.48 8.57 54.59
C ASN A 252 -27.02 8.74 54.66
N GLY A 253 -27.49 9.79 55.34
CA GLY A 253 -28.91 10.07 55.53
C GLY A 253 -29.64 9.16 56.55
N ALA A 254 -28.96 8.13 57.08
CA ALA A 254 -29.55 7.24 58.08
C ALA A 254 -29.88 7.97 59.39
N PRO A 255 -30.93 7.56 60.15
CA PRO A 255 -31.24 8.16 61.44
C PRO A 255 -30.05 8.10 62.40
N GLY A 256 -29.60 9.26 62.89
CA GLY A 256 -28.42 9.37 63.75
C GLY A 256 -27.09 9.54 63.00
N SER A 257 -27.08 9.47 61.67
CA SER A 257 -25.92 9.82 60.86
C SER A 257 -25.64 11.33 60.94
N ALA A 258 -24.35 11.67 61.03
CA ALA A 258 -23.90 13.06 60.95
C ALA A 258 -23.72 13.53 59.50
N CYS A 259 -23.98 12.65 58.52
CA CYS A 259 -23.82 12.92 57.10
C CYS A 259 -25.14 12.79 56.36
N SER A 260 -25.48 13.77 55.52
CA SER A 260 -26.67 13.73 54.67
C SER A 260 -26.51 12.79 53.48
N GLU A 261 -27.61 12.49 52.77
CA GLU A 261 -27.58 11.74 51.50
C GLU A 261 -26.75 12.42 50.40
N THR A 262 -26.46 13.72 50.55
CA THR A 262 -25.66 14.51 49.60
C THR A 262 -24.30 14.91 50.16
N CYS A 263 -23.80 14.18 51.17
CA CYS A 263 -22.47 14.36 51.75
C CYS A 263 -22.21 15.76 52.34
N THR A 264 -23.26 16.36 52.87
CA THR A 264 -23.19 17.58 53.68
C THR A 264 -23.31 17.21 55.16
N VAL A 265 -22.58 17.92 56.01
CA VAL A 265 -22.65 17.67 57.46
C VAL A 265 -24.01 18.16 57.97
N VAL A 266 -24.77 17.26 58.58
CA VAL A 266 -26.00 17.60 59.28
C VAL A 266 -25.69 17.81 60.75
N VAL A 267 -25.81 19.04 61.22
CA VAL A 267 -25.64 19.38 62.64
C VAL A 267 -26.88 18.86 63.36
N GLN A 268 -26.68 17.85 64.22
CA GLN A 268 -27.72 17.32 65.10
C GLN A 268 -27.94 18.21 66.33
#